data_AF-D1ASQ1-F1
#
_entry.id   AF-D1ASQ1-F1
#
_cell.length_a   1.000
_cell.length_b   1.000
_cell.length_c   1.000
_cell.angle_alpha   90.00
_cell.angle_beta   90.00
_cell.angle_gamma   90.00
#
_symmetry.space_group_name_H-M   'P 1'
#
loop_
_entity.id
_entity.type
_entity.pdbx_description
1 polymer ?
#
loop_
_entity_poly.entity_id
_entity_poly.type
_entity_poly.pdbx_seq_one_letter_code
_entity_poly.pdbx_strand_id
1 'polypeptide(L)'
;MVSFPVDGLGAVVSFFRSSYSPRFWIPPEVAHGLVIFGLKHGLFPEVRGQMPECLSIQLCHLRFRTPIGLAAGFDKNAEVIKPLMGMGFGFVEAGTVTKKPQSGNKRPRLFRIVDQKAVVNCLGFNNKGIQRFIKKIDRKELNNLVFGANLGINKTCTDPPAEYAEMVRSVYGLSSYITINVSSPNTAGLRDLQNRAPLSEILSSVRDARRSVDQAESVPIFLKIAPDISDELKHDIAEEIVKHKISGLIVSNTTTDLSLLGKNRNTSITRGGLSGRPLFDLSTTVLSEMYSLLKDKVVLIGCGGVSNGAQALQKIKAGASLVQLYTALVYEGFGVVKKINMELAELLTQEGFSNVEQAVGVDVR
;
A
#
# COMPACT_ATOMS: atom_id res chain seq x y z
N MET A 1 -2.70 -31.33 45.80
CA MET A 1 -2.69 -31.17 44.33
C MET A 1 -2.82 -29.70 44.03
N VAL A 2 -1.70 -29.03 43.73
CA VAL A 2 -1.70 -27.64 43.30
C VAL A 2 -2.12 -27.65 41.83
N SER A 3 -3.29 -27.13 41.52
CA SER A 3 -3.74 -26.95 40.14
C SER A 3 -2.93 -25.81 39.52
N PHE A 4 -2.20 -26.12 38.45
CA PHE A 4 -1.61 -25.10 37.59
C PHE A 4 -2.71 -24.54 36.66
N PRO A 5 -2.83 -23.21 36.51
CA PRO A 5 -3.78 -22.65 35.56
C PRO A 5 -3.34 -22.95 34.13
N VAL A 6 -4.28 -23.43 33.34
CA VAL A 6 -4.15 -23.69 31.90
C VAL A 6 -4.21 -22.34 31.17
N ASP A 7 -3.18 -21.51 31.30
CA ASP A 7 -3.05 -20.21 30.60
C ASP A 7 -1.69 -20.01 29.91
N GLY A 8 -0.89 -21.08 29.81
CA GLY A 8 0.46 -21.03 29.21
C GLY A 8 0.46 -20.66 27.73
N LEU A 9 -0.56 -21.06 26.96
CA LEU A 9 -0.63 -20.75 25.53
C LEU A 9 -0.92 -19.26 25.29
N GLY A 10 -1.80 -18.66 26.11
CA GLY A 10 -2.11 -17.22 26.06
C GLY A 10 -0.92 -16.35 26.44
N ALA A 11 -0.19 -16.73 27.49
CA ALA A 11 1.03 -16.04 27.92
C ALA A 11 2.15 -16.13 26.88
N VAL A 12 2.36 -17.30 26.26
CA VAL A 12 3.36 -17.49 25.20
C VAL A 12 2.98 -16.71 23.93
N VAL A 13 1.73 -16.75 23.50
CA VAL A 13 1.25 -15.96 22.35
C VAL A 13 1.35 -14.45 22.64
N SER A 14 1.06 -14.02 23.86
CA SER A 14 1.25 -12.63 24.32
C SER A 14 2.73 -12.21 24.31
N PHE A 15 3.63 -13.07 24.80
CA PHE A 15 5.07 -12.83 24.78
C PHE A 15 5.61 -12.67 23.34
N PHE A 16 5.18 -13.53 22.40
CA PHE A 16 5.54 -13.40 20.98
C PHE A 16 4.98 -12.13 20.31
N ARG A 17 3.87 -11.59 20.81
CA ARG A 17 3.28 -10.31 20.37
C ARG A 17 3.92 -9.08 21.02
N SER A 18 4.60 -9.25 22.15
CA SER A 18 5.26 -8.15 22.87
C SER A 18 6.39 -7.50 22.07
N SER A 19 6.71 -6.25 22.41
CA SER A 19 7.88 -5.50 21.89
C SER A 19 9.23 -6.19 22.17
N TYR A 20 9.27 -7.10 23.15
CA TYR A 20 10.46 -7.86 23.55
C TYR A 20 10.61 -9.20 22.80
N SER A 21 9.72 -9.48 21.86
CA SER A 21 9.74 -10.73 21.09
C SER A 21 11.06 -10.90 20.33
N PRO A 22 11.72 -12.09 20.38
CA PRO A 22 12.97 -12.36 19.67
C PRO A 22 12.91 -12.11 18.16
N ARG A 23 11.71 -12.09 17.56
CA ARG A 23 11.51 -11.72 16.14
C ARG A 23 12.02 -10.31 15.80
N PHE A 24 12.10 -9.42 16.80
CA PHE A 24 12.64 -8.07 16.63
C PHE A 24 14.16 -8.00 16.71
N TRP A 25 14.85 -9.10 17.05
CA TRP A 25 16.32 -9.17 17.07
C TRP A 25 16.91 -9.49 15.69
N ILE A 26 16.15 -10.15 14.81
CA ILE A 26 16.57 -10.45 13.43
C ILE A 26 16.53 -9.15 12.60
N PRO A 27 17.61 -8.71 11.93
CA PRO A 27 17.59 -7.51 11.11
C PRO A 27 16.38 -7.46 10.16
N PRO A 28 15.66 -6.33 10.04
CA PRO A 28 14.34 -6.31 9.42
C PRO A 28 14.36 -6.70 7.93
N GLU A 29 15.42 -6.37 7.19
CA GLU A 29 15.53 -6.79 5.78
C GLU A 29 15.79 -8.30 5.64
N VAL A 30 16.47 -8.92 6.62
CA VAL A 30 16.65 -10.39 6.69
C VAL A 30 15.33 -11.05 7.05
N ALA A 31 14.63 -10.53 8.06
CA ALA A 31 13.31 -11.04 8.46
C ALA A 31 12.31 -10.99 7.28
N HIS A 32 12.28 -9.89 6.52
CA HIS A 32 11.45 -9.79 5.31
C HIS A 32 11.83 -10.84 4.26
N GLY A 33 13.12 -11.05 4.02
CA GLY A 33 13.61 -12.09 3.12
C GLY A 33 13.17 -13.50 3.53
N LEU A 34 13.24 -13.81 4.82
CA LEU A 34 12.78 -15.09 5.38
C LEU A 34 11.27 -15.27 5.22
N VAL A 35 10.48 -14.21 5.42
CA VAL A 35 9.03 -14.25 5.17
C VAL A 35 8.74 -14.54 3.71
N ILE A 36 9.34 -13.80 2.76
CA ILE A 36 9.17 -14.07 1.32
C ILE A 36 9.59 -15.51 0.97
N PHE A 37 10.68 -16.01 1.56
CA PHE A 37 11.11 -17.39 1.39
C PHE A 37 10.05 -18.38 1.89
N GLY A 38 9.53 -18.21 3.11
CA GLY A 38 8.48 -19.08 3.65
C GLY A 38 7.21 -19.07 2.81
N LEU A 39 6.75 -17.89 2.38
CA LEU A 39 5.57 -17.73 1.53
C LEU A 39 5.70 -18.49 0.19
N LYS A 40 6.88 -18.47 -0.43
CA LYS A 40 7.14 -19.24 -1.65
C LYS A 40 7.05 -20.74 -1.46
N HIS A 41 7.31 -21.22 -0.25
CA HIS A 41 7.28 -22.64 0.10
C HIS A 41 5.98 -23.05 0.81
N GLY A 42 4.93 -22.23 0.70
CA GLY A 42 3.61 -22.56 1.26
C GLY A 42 3.48 -22.35 2.77
N LEU A 43 4.45 -21.70 3.42
CA LEU A 43 4.40 -21.42 4.85
C LEU A 43 3.61 -20.13 5.13
N PHE A 44 2.30 -20.20 5.02
CA PHE A 44 1.41 -19.09 5.37
C PHE A 44 0.08 -19.55 5.98
N PRO A 45 -0.51 -18.75 6.89
CA PRO A 45 -1.85 -19.03 7.38
C PRO A 45 -2.85 -18.67 6.27
N GLU A 46 -3.50 -19.67 5.70
CA GLU A 46 -4.64 -19.44 4.82
C GLU A 46 -5.87 -19.07 5.66
N VAL A 47 -6.50 -17.94 5.32
CA VAL A 47 -7.74 -17.53 5.97
C VAL A 47 -8.88 -18.34 5.37
N ARG A 48 -9.42 -19.26 6.18
CA ARG A 48 -10.63 -20.04 5.85
C ARG A 48 -11.89 -19.31 6.31
N GLY A 49 -12.96 -19.48 5.54
CA GLY A 49 -14.28 -18.91 5.80
C GLY A 49 -14.72 -17.90 4.73
N GLN A 50 -16.01 -17.56 4.74
CA GLN A 50 -16.55 -16.50 3.88
C GLN A 50 -16.20 -15.12 4.45
N MET A 51 -15.88 -14.19 3.56
CA MET A 51 -15.71 -12.78 3.93
C MET A 51 -17.09 -12.15 4.12
N PRO A 52 -17.31 -11.26 5.10
CA PRO A 52 -18.61 -10.59 5.29
C PRO A 52 -19.06 -9.87 4.01
N GLU A 53 -20.29 -10.12 3.58
CA GLU A 53 -20.81 -9.58 2.30
C GLU A 53 -20.87 -8.06 2.28
N CYS A 54 -21.10 -7.42 3.43
CA CYS A 54 -21.13 -5.96 3.58
C CYS A 54 -19.79 -5.27 3.25
N LEU A 55 -18.69 -6.04 3.15
CA LEU A 55 -17.37 -5.55 2.74
C LEU A 55 -17.11 -5.66 1.24
N SER A 56 -17.93 -6.41 0.49
CA SER A 56 -17.75 -6.56 -0.95
C SER A 56 -18.01 -5.22 -1.63
N ILE A 57 -17.12 -4.82 -2.55
CA ILE A 57 -17.22 -3.56 -3.27
C ILE A 57 -16.75 -3.73 -4.72
N GLN A 58 -17.42 -3.07 -5.67
CA GLN A 58 -17.05 -3.09 -7.08
C GLN A 58 -16.63 -1.69 -7.53
N LEU A 59 -15.37 -1.55 -7.94
CA LEU A 59 -14.78 -0.27 -8.35
C LEU A 59 -13.95 -0.49 -9.59
N CYS A 60 -14.02 0.45 -10.54
CA CYS A 60 -13.28 0.35 -11.80
C CYS A 60 -13.40 -1.06 -12.41
N HIS A 61 -14.62 -1.58 -12.61
CA HIS A 61 -14.93 -2.95 -13.09
C HIS A 61 -14.27 -4.13 -12.34
N LEU A 62 -13.55 -3.88 -11.25
CA LEU A 62 -12.93 -4.89 -10.40
C LEU A 62 -13.82 -5.17 -9.20
N ARG A 63 -13.97 -6.47 -8.87
CA ARG A 63 -14.70 -6.89 -7.66
C ARG A 63 -13.72 -7.21 -6.54
N PHE A 64 -13.80 -6.45 -5.45
CA PHE A 64 -13.03 -6.65 -4.23
C PHE A 64 -13.91 -7.37 -3.21
N ARG A 65 -13.42 -8.49 -2.65
CA ARG A 65 -14.14 -9.24 -1.60
C ARG A 65 -14.18 -8.50 -0.26
N THR A 66 -13.29 -7.53 -0.10
CA THR A 66 -13.14 -6.64 1.05
C THR A 66 -12.38 -5.39 0.60
N PRO A 67 -12.60 -4.20 1.21
CA PRO A 67 -11.79 -3.02 0.91
C PRO A 67 -10.34 -3.11 1.42
N ILE A 68 -9.96 -4.16 2.15
CA ILE A 68 -8.64 -4.26 2.79
C ILE A 68 -7.61 -4.90 1.86
N GLY A 69 -6.55 -4.16 1.54
CA GLY A 69 -5.46 -4.59 0.65
C GLY A 69 -4.06 -4.45 1.25
N LEU A 70 -3.11 -5.08 0.57
CA LEU A 70 -1.68 -4.96 0.89
C LEU A 70 -1.04 -3.84 0.07
N ALA A 71 -0.35 -2.92 0.76
CA ALA A 71 0.38 -1.84 0.10
C ALA A 71 1.63 -2.33 -0.65
N ALA A 72 2.04 -1.59 -1.69
CA ALA A 72 3.30 -1.84 -2.38
C ALA A 72 4.51 -1.79 -1.43
N GLY A 73 5.56 -2.52 -1.83
CA GLY A 73 6.85 -2.61 -1.16
C GLY A 73 7.06 -3.90 -0.39
N PHE A 74 6.00 -4.70 -0.18
CA PHE A 74 6.11 -6.03 0.43
C PHE A 74 6.64 -7.05 -0.57
N ASP A 75 5.88 -7.31 -1.64
CA ASP A 75 6.29 -8.20 -2.74
C ASP A 75 6.74 -7.40 -3.96
N LYS A 76 7.99 -6.93 -3.92
CA LYS A 76 8.55 -6.05 -4.95
C LYS A 76 8.71 -6.69 -6.34
N ASN A 77 8.69 -8.01 -6.41
CA ASN A 77 9.02 -8.76 -7.63
C ASN A 77 7.90 -9.73 -8.07
N ALA A 78 6.68 -9.57 -7.57
CA ALA A 78 5.54 -10.44 -7.84
C ALA A 78 5.80 -11.93 -7.50
N GLU A 79 6.59 -12.19 -6.47
CA GLU A 79 7.06 -13.53 -6.12
C GLU A 79 6.03 -14.36 -5.32
N VAL A 80 5.07 -13.73 -4.64
CA VAL A 80 4.18 -14.37 -3.65
C VAL A 80 2.76 -13.77 -3.62
N ILE A 81 2.27 -13.22 -4.74
CA ILE A 81 0.92 -12.61 -4.84
C ILE A 81 -0.18 -13.58 -4.37
N LYS A 82 -0.20 -14.82 -4.88
CA LYS A 82 -1.23 -15.81 -4.54
C LYS A 82 -1.23 -16.19 -3.05
N PRO A 83 -0.09 -16.54 -2.42
CA PRO A 83 0.00 -16.69 -0.97
C PRO A 83 -0.56 -15.51 -0.18
N LEU A 84 -0.25 -14.28 -0.60
CA LEU A 84 -0.73 -13.07 0.06
C LEU A 84 -2.26 -12.91 -0.07
N MET A 85 -2.83 -13.13 -1.26
CA MET A 85 -4.28 -13.11 -1.45
C MET A 85 -5.00 -14.13 -0.55
N GLY A 86 -4.38 -15.30 -0.29
CA GLY A 86 -4.88 -16.33 0.63
C GLY A 86 -4.96 -15.91 2.11
N MET A 87 -4.40 -14.75 2.49
CA MET A 87 -4.41 -14.25 3.87
C MET A 87 -5.59 -13.34 4.18
N GLY A 88 -6.58 -13.27 3.29
CA GLY A 88 -7.80 -12.48 3.49
C GLY A 88 -7.72 -11.03 2.99
N PHE A 89 -6.70 -10.70 2.19
CA PHE A 89 -6.68 -9.44 1.45
C PHE A 89 -7.70 -9.47 0.30
N GLY A 90 -8.39 -8.36 0.08
CA GLY A 90 -9.24 -8.14 -1.09
C GLY A 90 -8.43 -7.82 -2.35
N PHE A 91 -7.22 -7.26 -2.17
CA PHE A 91 -6.27 -7.00 -3.24
C PHE A 91 -4.82 -6.89 -2.72
N VAL A 92 -3.85 -7.13 -3.61
CA VAL A 92 -2.42 -7.03 -3.30
C VAL A 92 -1.72 -6.13 -4.32
N GLU A 93 -0.93 -5.17 -3.86
CA GLU A 93 -0.09 -4.35 -4.73
C GLU A 93 1.36 -4.84 -4.71
N ALA A 94 1.83 -5.38 -5.85
CA ALA A 94 3.21 -5.81 -6.04
C ALA A 94 4.08 -4.66 -6.58
N GLY A 95 5.38 -4.69 -6.31
CA GLY A 95 6.32 -3.61 -6.63
C GLY A 95 6.70 -2.79 -5.39
N THR A 96 7.27 -1.60 -5.51
CA THR A 96 7.56 -0.88 -6.76
C THR A 96 8.65 -1.57 -7.58
N VAL A 97 8.34 -1.83 -8.85
CA VAL A 97 9.27 -2.35 -9.85
C VAL A 97 9.73 -1.22 -10.78
N THR A 98 10.97 -1.29 -11.24
CA THR A 98 11.56 -0.33 -12.19
C THR A 98 11.87 -1.00 -13.53
N LYS A 99 12.08 -0.21 -14.59
CA LYS A 99 12.41 -0.72 -15.93
C LYS A 99 13.61 -1.69 -15.91
N LYS A 100 14.73 -1.25 -15.35
CA LYS A 100 15.94 -2.07 -15.12
C LYS A 100 16.03 -2.54 -13.67
N PRO A 101 16.70 -3.67 -13.38
CA PRO A 101 17.00 -4.06 -12.01
C PRO A 101 17.84 -3.00 -11.28
N GLN A 102 17.64 -2.85 -9.98
CA GLN A 102 18.52 -2.04 -9.15
C GLN A 102 18.62 -2.58 -7.72
N SER A 103 19.80 -2.47 -7.11
CA SER A 103 20.08 -2.98 -5.77
C SER A 103 19.47 -2.12 -4.65
N GLY A 104 19.18 -0.85 -4.93
CA GLY A 104 18.75 0.17 -3.98
C GLY A 104 19.91 0.79 -3.18
N ASN A 105 19.60 1.50 -2.10
CA ASN A 105 20.60 2.19 -1.28
C ASN A 105 21.45 1.22 -0.44
N LYS A 106 22.61 1.66 0.06
CA LYS A 106 23.47 0.84 0.94
C LYS A 106 22.75 0.46 2.25
N ARG A 107 23.00 -0.74 2.76
CA ARG A 107 22.49 -1.23 4.06
C ARG A 107 23.34 -0.67 5.22
N PRO A 108 22.78 -0.55 6.45
CA PRO A 108 21.37 -0.76 6.82
C PRO A 108 20.47 0.37 6.31
N ARG A 109 19.26 0.00 5.89
CA ARG A 109 18.31 0.90 5.18
C ARG A 109 16.85 0.68 5.55
N LEU A 110 16.61 -0.10 6.60
CA LEU A 110 15.29 -0.45 7.11
C LEU A 110 15.42 -0.59 8.62
N PHE A 111 14.60 0.14 9.35
CA PHE A 111 14.69 0.28 10.80
C PHE A 111 13.28 0.13 11.40
N ARG A 112 13.17 -0.68 12.46
CA ARG A 112 11.93 -0.82 13.25
C ARG A 112 12.02 0.08 14.48
N ILE A 113 10.99 0.90 14.68
CA ILE A 113 10.78 1.68 15.89
C ILE A 113 9.68 0.96 16.67
N VAL A 114 10.10 -0.01 17.49
CA VAL A 114 9.18 -1.02 18.04
C VAL A 114 8.14 -0.38 18.96
N ASP A 115 8.56 0.49 19.87
CA ASP A 115 7.68 1.13 20.86
C ASP A 115 6.59 1.99 20.21
N GLN A 116 6.80 2.42 18.97
CA GLN A 116 5.86 3.26 18.22
C GLN A 116 5.14 2.52 17.10
N LYS A 117 5.32 1.19 16.99
CA LYS A 117 4.78 0.38 15.88
C LYS A 117 5.04 1.03 14.51
N ALA A 118 6.26 1.50 14.31
CA ALA A 118 6.64 2.31 13.16
C ALA A 118 7.90 1.80 12.44
N VAL A 119 7.99 2.04 11.14
CA VAL A 119 9.16 1.64 10.33
C VAL A 119 9.68 2.85 9.58
N VAL A 120 10.99 3.07 9.65
CA VAL A 120 11.71 4.02 8.80
C VAL A 120 12.51 3.24 7.76
N ASN A 121 12.37 3.60 6.49
CA ASN A 121 13.10 2.93 5.41
C ASN A 121 13.71 3.92 4.42
N CYS A 122 14.91 3.60 3.94
CA CYS A 122 15.59 4.30 2.86
C CYS A 122 15.99 3.35 1.73
N LEU A 123 15.07 2.48 1.29
CA LEU A 123 15.37 1.37 0.39
C LEU A 123 15.85 1.78 -1.01
N GLY A 124 15.22 2.80 -1.63
CA GLY A 124 15.54 3.27 -2.98
C GLY A 124 15.20 2.24 -4.07
N PHE A 125 13.94 1.79 -4.13
CA PHE A 125 13.42 0.84 -5.14
C PHE A 125 14.32 -0.38 -5.45
N ASN A 126 14.81 -1.09 -4.45
CA ASN A 126 15.51 -2.37 -4.66
C ASN A 126 14.59 -3.43 -5.33
N ASN A 127 14.84 -3.82 -6.57
CA ASN A 127 14.00 -4.78 -7.32
C ASN A 127 14.78 -5.47 -8.47
N LYS A 128 14.18 -6.53 -9.03
CA LYS A 128 14.78 -7.37 -10.08
C LYS A 128 14.45 -6.93 -11.52
N GLY A 129 13.84 -5.76 -11.69
CA GLY A 129 13.45 -5.18 -12.99
C GLY A 129 12.14 -5.74 -13.55
N ILE A 130 11.53 -4.97 -14.45
CA ILE A 130 10.20 -5.26 -15.01
C ILE A 130 10.16 -6.61 -15.74
N GLN A 131 11.24 -6.97 -16.43
CA GLN A 131 11.35 -8.24 -17.15
C GLN A 131 11.28 -9.47 -16.23
N ARG A 132 11.82 -9.37 -14.99
CA ARG A 132 11.69 -10.46 -14.01
C ARG A 132 10.31 -10.46 -13.36
N PHE A 133 9.75 -9.27 -13.12
CA PHE A 133 8.43 -9.09 -12.54
C PHE A 133 7.34 -9.72 -13.41
N ILE A 134 7.30 -9.40 -14.71
CA ILE A 134 6.27 -9.95 -15.63
C ILE A 134 6.39 -11.47 -15.78
N LYS A 135 7.61 -12.03 -15.76
CA LYS A 135 7.85 -13.49 -15.80
C LYS A 135 7.34 -14.23 -14.56
N LYS A 136 7.01 -13.51 -13.49
CA LYS A 136 6.44 -14.10 -12.27
C LYS A 136 4.91 -14.04 -12.22
N ILE A 137 4.29 -13.32 -13.14
CA ILE A 137 2.84 -13.22 -13.24
C ILE A 137 2.34 -14.43 -14.03
N ASP A 138 1.65 -15.34 -13.35
CA ASP A 138 0.83 -16.37 -13.99
C ASP A 138 -0.64 -15.95 -13.96
N ARG A 139 -1.16 -15.52 -15.12
CA ARG A 139 -2.56 -15.06 -15.24
C ARG A 139 -3.58 -16.17 -14.98
N LYS A 140 -3.24 -17.43 -15.22
CA LYS A 140 -4.16 -18.55 -14.96
C LYS A 140 -4.28 -18.78 -13.45
N GLU A 141 -3.15 -18.74 -12.74
CA GLU A 141 -3.15 -18.89 -11.28
C GLU A 141 -3.76 -17.70 -10.54
N LEU A 142 -3.60 -16.49 -11.09
CA LEU A 142 -4.11 -15.25 -10.50
C LEU A 142 -5.49 -14.86 -11.03
N ASN A 143 -6.16 -15.76 -11.76
CA ASN A 143 -7.50 -15.49 -12.27
C ASN A 143 -8.47 -15.19 -11.11
N ASN A 144 -9.33 -14.19 -11.28
CA ASN A 144 -10.25 -13.67 -10.27
C ASN A 144 -9.61 -13.07 -8.99
N LEU A 145 -8.28 -12.92 -8.94
CA LEU A 145 -7.60 -12.19 -7.87
C LEU A 145 -7.30 -10.77 -8.34
N VAL A 146 -7.57 -9.78 -7.48
CA VAL A 146 -7.24 -8.39 -7.78
C VAL A 146 -5.84 -8.09 -7.33
N PHE A 147 -4.94 -7.78 -8.26
CA PHE A 147 -3.60 -7.35 -7.92
C PHE A 147 -3.12 -6.17 -8.76
N GLY A 148 -2.36 -5.28 -8.12
CA GLY A 148 -1.78 -4.09 -8.73
C GLY A 148 -0.31 -4.25 -9.08
N ALA A 149 0.12 -3.64 -10.18
CA ALA A 149 1.52 -3.45 -10.50
C ALA A 149 1.94 -2.00 -10.18
N ASN A 150 2.74 -1.81 -9.13
CA ASN A 150 3.29 -0.51 -8.76
C ASN A 150 4.59 -0.24 -9.50
N LEU A 151 4.61 0.83 -10.29
CA LEU A 151 5.69 1.22 -11.18
C LEU A 151 6.40 2.45 -10.64
N GLY A 152 7.73 2.43 -10.68
CA GLY A 152 8.59 3.56 -10.37
C GLY A 152 9.77 3.59 -11.33
N ILE A 153 10.49 4.70 -11.37
CA ILE A 153 11.61 4.85 -12.29
C ILE A 153 12.95 4.47 -11.65
N ASN A 154 13.90 4.07 -12.49
CA ASN A 154 15.27 3.86 -12.05
C ASN A 154 15.92 5.17 -11.56
N LYS A 155 16.87 5.09 -10.62
CA LYS A 155 17.63 6.27 -10.17
C LYS A 155 18.37 6.99 -11.31
N THR A 156 18.70 6.26 -12.37
CA THR A 156 19.40 6.76 -13.56
C THR A 156 18.45 7.20 -14.68
N CYS A 157 17.14 7.24 -14.43
CA CYS A 157 16.16 7.69 -15.41
C CYS A 157 16.37 9.18 -15.72
N THR A 158 16.45 9.50 -17.01
CA THR A 158 16.59 10.88 -17.51
C THR A 158 15.32 11.42 -18.14
N ASP A 159 14.35 10.54 -18.46
CA ASP A 159 13.06 10.89 -19.06
C ASP A 159 11.93 10.13 -18.34
N PRO A 160 11.43 10.66 -17.20
CA PRO A 160 10.38 10.00 -16.44
C PRO A 160 9.08 9.76 -17.22
N PRO A 161 8.53 10.72 -18.00
CA PRO A 161 7.35 10.47 -18.81
C PRO A 161 7.49 9.26 -19.75
N ALA A 162 8.60 9.17 -20.49
CA ALA A 162 8.83 8.06 -21.41
C ALA A 162 9.04 6.72 -20.68
N GLU A 163 9.77 6.71 -19.56
CA GLU A 163 10.01 5.48 -18.79
C GLU A 163 8.73 4.94 -18.16
N TYR A 164 7.87 5.80 -17.60
CA TYR A 164 6.55 5.38 -17.11
C TYR A 164 5.68 4.83 -18.24
N ALA A 165 5.63 5.51 -19.39
CA ALA A 165 4.88 5.05 -20.57
C ALA A 165 5.32 3.65 -21.02
N GLU A 166 6.62 3.39 -21.11
CA GLU A 166 7.15 2.07 -21.49
C GLU A 166 6.82 0.98 -20.45
N MET A 167 6.96 1.29 -19.16
CA MET A 167 6.62 0.35 -18.11
C MET A 167 5.12 0.04 -18.07
N VAL A 168 4.25 1.04 -18.30
CA VAL A 168 2.79 0.83 -18.41
C VAL A 168 2.48 -0.15 -19.52
N ARG A 169 3.04 0.03 -20.72
CA ARG A 169 2.86 -0.93 -21.83
C ARG A 169 3.34 -2.35 -21.46
N SER A 170 4.41 -2.45 -20.68
CA SER A 170 5.01 -3.74 -20.29
C SER A 170 4.13 -4.56 -19.34
N VAL A 171 3.29 -3.92 -18.52
CA VAL A 171 2.42 -4.61 -17.55
C VAL A 171 0.94 -4.55 -17.90
N TYR A 172 0.57 -3.83 -18.96
CA TYR A 172 -0.83 -3.67 -19.36
C TYR A 172 -1.47 -5.02 -19.66
N GLY A 173 -2.63 -5.28 -19.04
CA GLY A 173 -3.36 -6.55 -19.16
C GLY A 173 -2.72 -7.74 -18.44
N LEU A 174 -1.55 -7.55 -17.81
CA LEU A 174 -0.94 -8.55 -16.92
C LEU A 174 -1.41 -8.38 -15.48
N SER A 175 -1.64 -7.15 -15.02
CA SER A 175 -2.20 -6.83 -13.69
C SER A 175 -3.63 -6.30 -13.76
N SER A 176 -4.36 -6.39 -12.64
CA SER A 176 -5.73 -5.88 -12.53
C SER A 176 -5.80 -4.35 -12.52
N TYR A 177 -4.78 -3.70 -11.96
CA TYR A 177 -4.59 -2.25 -12.03
C TYR A 177 -3.10 -1.90 -12.06
N ILE A 178 -2.79 -0.66 -12.40
CA ILE A 178 -1.42 -0.14 -12.46
C ILE A 178 -1.31 1.07 -11.53
N THR A 179 -0.21 1.19 -10.80
CA THR A 179 0.09 2.37 -9.98
C THR A 179 1.32 3.10 -10.49
N ILE A 180 1.22 4.41 -10.70
CA ILE A 180 2.34 5.29 -10.98
C ILE A 180 2.83 5.88 -9.65
N ASN A 181 4.07 5.57 -9.26
CA ASN A 181 4.63 5.97 -7.97
C ASN A 181 5.62 7.13 -8.08
N VAL A 182 5.13 8.34 -7.85
CA VAL A 182 5.90 9.59 -7.84
C VAL A 182 6.26 10.07 -6.43
N SER A 183 6.14 9.21 -5.41
CA SER A 183 6.10 9.67 -4.00
C SER A 183 7.15 9.06 -3.08
N SER A 184 8.02 8.18 -3.57
CA SER A 184 9.10 7.62 -2.74
C SER A 184 10.08 8.71 -2.27
N PRO A 185 10.34 8.84 -0.96
CA PRO A 185 11.37 9.76 -0.45
C PRO A 185 12.80 9.26 -0.68
N ASN A 186 12.96 8.05 -1.23
CA ASN A 186 14.22 7.31 -1.22
C ASN A 186 14.94 7.31 -2.59
N THR A 187 14.33 7.97 -3.58
CA THR A 187 14.88 8.23 -4.91
C THR A 187 14.95 9.75 -5.05
N ALA A 188 16.15 10.30 -5.20
CA ALA A 188 16.36 11.74 -5.29
C ALA A 188 15.56 12.34 -6.46
N GLY A 189 14.92 13.50 -6.24
CA GLY A 189 14.11 14.20 -7.24
C GLY A 189 12.76 13.56 -7.56
N LEU A 190 12.45 12.35 -7.08
CA LEU A 190 11.22 11.66 -7.47
C LEU A 190 9.96 12.39 -7.00
N ARG A 191 9.99 12.98 -5.81
CA ARG A 191 8.84 13.71 -5.26
C ARG A 191 8.56 15.03 -5.97
N ASP A 192 9.55 15.60 -6.65
CA ASP A 192 9.39 16.82 -7.45
C ASP A 192 8.55 16.54 -8.71
N LEU A 193 8.41 15.26 -9.11
CA LEU A 193 7.50 14.83 -10.18
C LEU A 193 6.01 14.98 -9.81
N GLN A 194 5.70 15.32 -8.56
CA GLN A 194 4.34 15.66 -8.15
C GLN A 194 3.96 17.09 -8.53
N ASN A 195 4.94 17.97 -8.79
CA ASN A 195 4.68 19.34 -9.25
C ASN A 195 3.89 19.34 -10.56
N ARG A 196 3.06 20.35 -10.77
CA ARG A 196 2.06 20.37 -11.84
C ARG A 196 2.60 20.03 -13.22
N ALA A 197 3.66 20.71 -13.67
CA ALA A 197 4.23 20.54 -15.01
C ALA A 197 4.76 19.10 -15.26
N PRO A 198 5.70 18.57 -14.45
CA PRO A 198 6.19 17.21 -14.66
C PRO A 198 5.09 16.16 -14.45
N LEU A 199 4.15 16.38 -13.53
CA LEU A 199 3.02 15.47 -13.34
C LEU A 199 2.15 15.42 -14.59
N SER A 200 1.82 16.58 -15.18
CA SER A 200 1.00 16.66 -16.40
C SER A 200 1.64 15.90 -17.56
N GLU A 201 2.95 16.03 -17.76
CA GLU A 201 3.70 15.33 -18.81
C GLU A 201 3.70 13.81 -18.60
N ILE A 202 3.92 13.37 -17.35
CA ILE A 202 3.88 11.94 -16.98
C ILE A 202 2.48 11.38 -17.23
N LEU A 203 1.44 12.03 -16.72
CA LEU A 203 0.07 11.53 -16.84
C LEU A 203 -0.42 11.53 -18.30
N SER A 204 -0.04 12.53 -19.10
CA SER A 204 -0.30 12.52 -20.54
C SER A 204 0.36 11.32 -21.22
N SER A 205 1.65 11.11 -20.97
CA SER A 205 2.41 10.00 -21.57
C SER A 205 1.88 8.63 -21.14
N VAL A 206 1.47 8.50 -19.88
CA VAL A 206 0.84 7.28 -19.34
C VAL A 206 -0.52 7.02 -19.99
N ARG A 207 -1.35 8.06 -20.15
CA ARG A 207 -2.65 7.95 -20.82
C ARG A 207 -2.49 7.54 -22.28
N ASP A 208 -1.56 8.17 -22.99
CA ASP A 208 -1.31 7.88 -24.41
C ASP A 208 -0.71 6.47 -24.58
N ALA A 209 0.16 6.04 -23.65
CA ALA A 209 0.64 4.66 -23.58
C ALA A 209 -0.50 3.65 -23.35
N ARG A 210 -1.41 3.92 -22.40
CA ARG A 210 -2.61 3.10 -22.17
C ARG A 210 -3.44 2.96 -23.45
N ARG A 211 -3.77 4.07 -24.10
CA ARG A 211 -4.57 4.08 -25.35
C ARG A 211 -3.88 3.36 -26.49
N SER A 212 -2.56 3.42 -26.58
CA SER A 212 -1.80 2.71 -27.61
C SER A 212 -1.91 1.19 -27.51
N VAL A 213 -2.24 0.65 -26.34
CA VAL A 213 -2.43 -0.79 -26.10
C VAL A 213 -3.91 -1.16 -26.09
N ASP A 214 -4.76 -0.33 -25.48
CA ASP A 214 -6.19 -0.55 -25.36
C ASP A 214 -6.97 0.77 -25.41
N GLN A 215 -7.74 0.94 -26.49
CA GLN A 215 -8.59 2.12 -26.70
C GLN A 215 -9.78 2.17 -25.73
N ALA A 216 -10.22 1.03 -25.19
CA ALA A 216 -11.27 0.98 -24.17
C ALA A 216 -10.75 1.35 -22.77
N GLU A 217 -9.43 1.51 -22.62
CA GLU A 217 -8.78 1.89 -21.37
C GLU A 217 -9.14 0.96 -20.19
N SER A 218 -9.25 -0.34 -20.46
CA SER A 218 -9.84 -1.32 -19.56
C SER A 218 -9.04 -1.58 -18.30
N VAL A 219 -7.74 -1.29 -18.24
CA VAL A 219 -6.96 -1.42 -16.99
C VAL A 219 -6.90 -0.07 -16.26
N PRO A 220 -7.42 0.03 -15.02
CA PRO A 220 -7.42 1.27 -14.27
C PRO A 220 -6.00 1.64 -13.83
N ILE A 221 -5.72 2.94 -13.84
CA ILE A 221 -4.43 3.50 -13.45
C ILE A 221 -4.64 4.39 -12.23
N PHE A 222 -3.80 4.18 -11.22
CA PHE A 222 -3.78 4.94 -9.98
C PHE A 222 -2.48 5.75 -9.87
N LEU A 223 -2.56 6.93 -9.28
CA LEU A 223 -1.39 7.71 -8.87
C LEU A 223 -1.14 7.49 -7.37
N LYS A 224 0.12 7.33 -6.94
CA LYS A 224 0.45 7.28 -5.50
C LYS A 224 1.24 8.50 -5.08
N ILE A 225 0.69 9.26 -4.12
CA ILE A 225 1.24 10.55 -3.67
C ILE A 225 1.88 10.49 -2.28
N ALA A 226 2.74 11.46 -1.99
CA ALA A 226 3.33 11.64 -0.68
C ALA A 226 2.33 12.34 0.26
N PRO A 227 2.39 12.11 1.58
CA PRO A 227 1.67 12.92 2.54
C PRO A 227 2.28 14.32 2.70
N ASP A 228 3.56 14.48 2.34
CA ASP A 228 4.34 15.69 2.53
C ASP A 228 4.16 16.65 1.33
N ILE A 229 2.93 17.16 1.16
CA ILE A 229 2.57 18.05 0.03
C ILE A 229 1.77 19.27 0.54
N SER A 230 1.99 20.44 -0.07
CA SER A 230 1.25 21.66 0.27
C SER A 230 -0.18 21.62 -0.27
N ASP A 231 -1.02 22.55 0.19
CA ASP A 231 -2.41 22.65 -0.27
C ASP A 231 -2.50 22.99 -1.76
N GLU A 232 -1.63 23.89 -2.24
CA GLU A 232 -1.54 24.23 -3.67
C GLU A 232 -1.21 22.98 -4.50
N LEU A 233 -0.28 22.15 -4.01
CA LEU A 233 0.09 20.92 -4.71
C LEU A 233 -1.03 19.87 -4.67
N LYS A 234 -1.84 19.81 -3.61
CA LYS A 234 -3.05 18.96 -3.57
C LYS A 234 -4.06 19.38 -4.64
N HIS A 235 -4.29 20.68 -4.81
CA HIS A 235 -5.14 21.24 -5.86
C HIS A 235 -4.61 20.90 -7.27
N ASP A 236 -3.33 21.15 -7.52
CA ASP A 236 -2.70 20.83 -8.81
C ASP A 236 -2.80 19.33 -9.15
N ILE A 237 -2.51 18.45 -8.17
CA ILE A 237 -2.66 17.01 -8.34
C ILE A 237 -4.11 16.65 -8.68
N ALA A 238 -5.09 17.19 -7.95
CA ALA A 238 -6.50 16.90 -8.16
C ALA A 238 -6.97 17.29 -9.57
N GLU A 239 -6.55 18.46 -10.07
CA GLU A 239 -6.85 18.91 -11.43
C GLU A 239 -6.22 18.00 -12.49
N GLU A 240 -4.94 17.65 -12.33
CA GLU A 240 -4.22 16.84 -13.32
C GLU A 240 -4.74 15.41 -13.40
N ILE A 241 -5.13 14.78 -12.29
CA ILE A 241 -5.69 13.41 -12.33
C ILE A 241 -7.07 13.36 -13.01
N VAL A 242 -7.91 14.38 -12.80
CA VAL A 242 -9.21 14.49 -13.48
C VAL A 242 -9.01 14.76 -14.96
N LYS A 243 -8.16 15.73 -15.32
CA LYS A 243 -7.82 16.10 -16.70
C LYS A 243 -7.32 14.90 -17.52
N HIS A 244 -6.47 14.08 -16.91
CA HIS A 244 -5.86 12.92 -17.59
C HIS A 244 -6.64 11.61 -17.42
N LYS A 245 -7.82 11.64 -16.80
CA LYS A 245 -8.70 10.47 -16.59
C LYS A 245 -7.97 9.31 -15.89
N ILE A 246 -7.24 9.65 -14.83
CA ILE A 246 -6.65 8.67 -13.91
C ILE A 246 -7.77 8.11 -13.04
N SER A 247 -7.79 6.79 -12.87
CA SER A 247 -8.91 6.07 -12.25
C SER A 247 -8.98 6.29 -10.74
N GLY A 248 -7.84 6.59 -10.10
CA GLY A 248 -7.80 6.77 -8.66
C GLY A 248 -6.47 7.27 -8.11
N LEU A 249 -6.46 7.48 -6.81
CA LEU A 249 -5.34 8.03 -6.06
C LEU A 249 -5.09 7.19 -4.79
N ILE A 250 -3.83 6.87 -4.53
CA ILE A 250 -3.39 6.19 -3.31
C ILE A 250 -2.78 7.22 -2.37
N VAL A 251 -3.43 7.40 -1.21
CA VAL A 251 -3.13 8.43 -0.21
C VAL A 251 -2.84 7.75 1.14
N SER A 252 -1.59 7.53 1.53
CA SER A 252 -0.37 8.05 0.91
C SER A 252 0.82 7.09 1.04
N ASN A 253 1.96 7.52 0.51
CA ASN A 253 3.27 6.92 0.75
C ASN A 253 3.79 7.27 2.16
N THR A 254 5.02 6.87 2.47
CA THR A 254 5.68 7.23 3.73
C THR A 254 5.94 8.73 3.84
N THR A 255 5.98 9.29 5.05
CA THR A 255 6.35 10.69 5.33
C THR A 255 7.85 10.85 5.58
N THR A 256 8.44 11.99 5.24
CA THR A 256 9.80 12.37 5.65
C THR A 256 9.86 13.07 6.99
N ASP A 257 8.71 13.43 7.58
CA ASP A 257 8.65 14.05 8.88
C ASP A 257 8.93 13.03 10.00
N LEU A 258 10.21 12.94 10.38
CA LEU A 258 10.65 12.11 11.50
C LEU A 258 10.33 12.73 12.86
N SER A 259 9.85 13.98 12.92
CA SER A 259 9.44 14.61 14.19
C SER A 259 8.19 13.94 14.78
N LEU A 260 7.39 13.27 13.94
CA LEU A 260 6.26 12.43 14.36
C LEU A 260 6.67 11.27 15.28
N LEU A 261 7.95 10.93 15.35
CA LEU A 261 8.49 9.96 16.32
C LEU A 261 8.68 10.56 17.73
N GLY A 262 8.38 11.85 17.93
CA GLY A 262 8.55 12.55 19.19
C GLY A 262 10.00 12.88 19.55
N LYS A 263 10.17 13.56 20.69
CA LYS A 263 11.46 14.11 21.15
C LYS A 263 12.51 13.04 21.48
N ASN A 264 12.08 11.85 21.89
CA ASN A 264 12.96 10.74 22.28
C ASN A 264 13.32 9.81 21.10
N ARG A 265 13.14 10.28 19.86
CA ARG A 265 13.47 9.47 18.68
C ARG A 265 14.96 9.14 18.62
N ASN A 266 15.29 7.97 18.07
CA ASN A 266 16.68 7.62 17.80
C ASN A 266 17.26 8.56 16.73
N THR A 267 18.13 9.49 17.16
CA THR A 267 18.72 10.53 16.31
C THR A 267 19.71 10.00 15.28
N SER A 268 20.18 8.74 15.42
CA SER A 268 21.00 8.09 14.38
C SER A 268 20.23 7.83 13.08
N ILE A 269 18.89 7.80 13.14
CA ILE A 269 18.02 7.72 11.96
C ILE A 269 17.75 9.14 11.46
N THR A 270 18.59 9.58 10.53
CA THR A 270 18.59 10.95 10.01
C THR A 270 17.78 11.14 8.73
N ARG A 271 17.42 10.06 8.03
CA ARG A 271 16.72 10.10 6.74
C ARG A 271 15.87 8.86 6.47
N GLY A 272 14.93 9.00 5.55
CA GLY A 272 14.09 7.92 5.04
C GLY A 272 12.61 8.24 5.20
N GLY A 273 11.78 7.32 4.72
CA GLY A 273 10.33 7.39 4.86
C GLY A 273 9.84 6.68 6.11
N LEU A 274 9.13 7.40 6.97
CA LEU A 274 8.41 6.91 8.14
C LEU A 274 7.01 6.36 7.76
N SER A 275 6.68 5.22 8.35
CA SER A 275 5.42 4.50 8.19
C SER A 275 4.96 3.92 9.54
N GLY A 276 3.71 3.43 9.58
CA GLY A 276 3.12 2.86 10.80
C GLY A 276 2.28 3.85 11.56
N ARG A 277 2.06 3.59 12.86
CA ARG A 277 1.09 4.35 13.67
C ARG A 277 1.30 5.88 13.65
N PRO A 278 2.54 6.42 13.68
CA PRO A 278 2.76 7.87 13.64
C PRO A 278 2.28 8.56 12.35
N LEU A 279 2.20 7.82 11.24
CA LEU A 279 1.72 8.35 9.95
C LEU A 279 0.18 8.38 9.86
N PHE A 280 -0.52 7.68 10.75
CA PHE A 280 -1.97 7.46 10.60
C PHE A 280 -2.74 8.77 10.48
N ASP A 281 -2.54 9.69 11.42
CA ASP A 281 -3.33 10.94 11.49
C ASP A 281 -3.03 11.83 10.27
N LEU A 282 -1.75 12.10 9.97
CA LEU A 282 -1.34 12.86 8.79
C LEU A 282 -1.90 12.25 7.48
N SER A 283 -1.76 10.95 7.28
CA SER A 283 -2.26 10.29 6.06
C SER A 283 -3.79 10.29 5.96
N THR A 284 -4.51 10.36 7.08
CA THR A 284 -5.98 10.46 7.10
C THR A 284 -6.45 11.89 6.81
N THR A 285 -5.74 12.89 7.33
CA THR A 285 -5.98 14.31 6.98
C THR A 285 -5.81 14.56 5.48
N VAL A 286 -4.67 14.15 4.92
CA VAL A 286 -4.41 14.32 3.47
C VAL A 286 -5.43 13.56 2.62
N LEU A 287 -5.87 12.38 3.07
CA LEU A 287 -6.94 11.62 2.40
C LEU A 287 -8.26 12.39 2.37
N SER A 288 -8.67 12.98 3.50
CA SER A 288 -9.89 13.78 3.62
C SER A 288 -9.86 15.04 2.74
N GLU A 289 -8.72 15.73 2.71
CA GLU A 289 -8.52 16.91 1.86
C GLU A 289 -8.58 16.54 0.38
N MET A 290 -7.89 15.47 -0.05
CA MET A 290 -7.98 14.99 -1.43
C MET A 290 -9.40 14.54 -1.78
N TYR A 291 -10.13 13.90 -0.85
CA TYR A 291 -11.53 13.56 -1.06
C TYR A 291 -12.42 14.79 -1.20
N SER A 292 -12.15 15.87 -0.47
CA SER A 292 -12.89 17.13 -0.63
C SER A 292 -12.72 17.73 -2.03
N LEU A 293 -11.52 17.62 -2.61
CA LEU A 293 -11.21 18.11 -3.95
C LEU A 293 -11.76 17.24 -5.09
N LEU A 294 -11.82 15.92 -4.86
CA LEU A 294 -12.11 14.94 -5.91
C LEU A 294 -13.52 14.34 -5.83
N LYS A 295 -14.07 14.23 -4.63
CA LYS A 295 -15.33 13.57 -4.31
C LYS A 295 -15.40 12.21 -5.02
N ASP A 296 -16.45 11.98 -5.80
CA ASP A 296 -16.75 10.74 -6.53
C ASP A 296 -16.10 10.67 -7.92
N LYS A 297 -15.31 11.66 -8.34
CA LYS A 297 -14.68 11.69 -9.68
C LYS A 297 -13.63 10.60 -9.87
N VAL A 298 -12.98 10.15 -8.79
CA VAL A 298 -11.94 9.11 -8.82
C VAL A 298 -11.99 8.25 -7.56
N VAL A 299 -11.45 7.03 -7.63
CA VAL A 299 -11.37 6.13 -6.48
C VAL A 299 -10.21 6.53 -5.57
N LEU A 300 -10.44 6.63 -4.26
CA LEU A 300 -9.37 6.84 -3.28
C LEU A 300 -9.02 5.55 -2.53
N ILE A 301 -7.71 5.27 -2.45
CA ILE A 301 -7.15 4.19 -1.64
C ILE A 301 -6.38 4.79 -0.46
N GLY A 302 -6.90 4.62 0.75
CA GLY A 302 -6.28 5.10 1.98
C GLY A 302 -5.13 4.20 2.44
N CYS A 303 -3.92 4.74 2.61
CA CYS A 303 -2.72 4.01 3.01
C CYS A 303 -1.96 4.79 4.07
N GLY A 304 -1.63 4.14 5.20
CA GLY A 304 -0.82 4.75 6.26
C GLY A 304 -1.36 4.45 7.66
N GLY A 305 -0.58 3.72 8.46
CA GLY A 305 -0.82 3.54 9.89
C GLY A 305 -2.06 2.74 10.31
N VAL A 306 -2.75 2.09 9.38
CA VAL A 306 -3.91 1.22 9.67
C VAL A 306 -3.46 -0.11 10.29
N SER A 307 -4.04 -0.47 11.43
CA SER A 307 -3.72 -1.68 12.19
C SER A 307 -4.92 -2.37 12.85
N ASN A 308 -6.12 -1.82 12.75
CA ASN A 308 -7.38 -2.37 13.26
C ASN A 308 -8.59 -1.89 12.42
N GLY A 309 -9.76 -2.47 12.64
CA GLY A 309 -11.00 -2.16 11.91
C GLY A 309 -11.46 -0.71 12.08
N ALA A 310 -11.33 -0.14 13.28
CA ALA A 310 -11.70 1.25 13.55
C ALA A 310 -10.87 2.25 12.72
N GLN A 311 -9.56 2.01 12.60
CA GLN A 311 -8.67 2.81 11.76
C GLN A 311 -8.97 2.64 10.27
N ALA A 312 -9.38 1.44 9.83
CA ALA A 312 -9.84 1.24 8.46
C ALA A 312 -11.14 2.02 8.20
N LEU A 313 -12.12 1.93 9.11
CA LEU A 313 -13.37 2.68 9.03
C LEU A 313 -13.12 4.19 9.01
N GLN A 314 -12.22 4.70 9.85
CA GLN A 314 -11.89 6.12 9.86
C GLN A 314 -11.32 6.60 8.51
N LYS A 315 -10.47 5.80 7.84
CA LYS A 315 -10.03 6.14 6.48
C LYS A 315 -11.18 6.10 5.48
N ILE A 316 -12.08 5.13 5.61
CA ILE A 316 -13.26 5.01 4.74
C ILE A 316 -14.18 6.23 4.89
N LYS A 317 -14.50 6.62 6.13
CA LYS A 317 -15.29 7.81 6.45
C LYS A 317 -14.62 9.11 6.01
N ALA A 318 -13.29 9.14 5.99
CA ALA A 318 -12.49 10.24 5.42
C ALA A 318 -12.42 10.23 3.88
N GLY A 319 -13.03 9.26 3.19
CA GLY A 319 -13.17 9.27 1.72
C GLY A 319 -12.51 8.12 0.98
N ALA A 320 -11.82 7.19 1.66
CA ALA A 320 -11.27 6.02 1.00
C ALA A 320 -12.37 5.01 0.62
N SER A 321 -12.36 4.55 -0.64
CA SER A 321 -13.15 3.38 -1.06
C SER A 321 -12.44 2.06 -0.75
N LEU A 322 -11.10 2.08 -0.72
CA LEU A 322 -10.25 0.94 -0.38
C LEU A 322 -9.16 1.36 0.62
N VAL A 323 -8.63 0.42 1.41
CA VAL A 323 -7.61 0.69 2.43
C VAL A 323 -6.44 -0.26 2.25
N GLN A 324 -5.22 0.27 2.28
CA GLN A 324 -3.97 -0.50 2.28
C GLN A 324 -3.26 -0.48 3.63
N LEU A 325 -2.69 -1.62 4.00
CA LEU A 325 -1.80 -1.76 5.16
C LEU A 325 -0.48 -2.41 4.78
N TYR A 326 0.55 -2.16 5.58
CA TYR A 326 1.84 -2.86 5.51
C TYR A 326 2.44 -2.97 6.90
N THR A 327 2.77 -1.84 7.54
CA THR A 327 3.51 -1.82 8.81
C THR A 327 2.86 -2.67 9.90
N ALA A 328 1.52 -2.75 9.94
CA ALA A 328 0.80 -3.63 10.86
C ALA A 328 1.21 -5.11 10.74
N LEU A 329 1.54 -5.63 9.55
CA LEU A 329 2.01 -7.01 9.39
C LEU A 329 3.32 -7.27 10.14
N VAL A 330 4.20 -6.27 10.23
CA VAL A 330 5.49 -6.37 10.93
C VAL A 330 5.27 -6.60 12.43
N TYR A 331 4.23 -5.99 13.00
CA TYR A 331 3.97 -5.99 14.44
C TYR A 331 2.90 -7.01 14.85
N GLU A 332 1.82 -7.12 14.11
CA GLU A 332 0.67 -7.94 14.46
C GLU A 332 0.66 -9.31 13.74
N GLY A 333 1.54 -9.49 12.73
CA GLY A 333 1.56 -10.67 11.88
C GLY A 333 0.38 -10.74 10.90
N PHE A 334 0.29 -11.80 10.10
CA PHE A 334 -0.74 -11.92 9.06
C PHE A 334 -2.17 -12.06 9.59
N GLY A 335 -2.36 -12.50 10.83
CA GLY A 335 -3.69 -12.59 11.46
C GLY A 335 -4.40 -11.24 11.58
N VAL A 336 -3.66 -10.12 11.51
CA VAL A 336 -4.24 -8.77 11.55
C VAL A 336 -5.21 -8.49 10.42
N VAL A 337 -5.02 -9.11 9.26
CA VAL A 337 -5.88 -8.88 8.08
C VAL A 337 -7.28 -9.42 8.34
N LYS A 338 -7.39 -10.67 8.80
CA LYS A 338 -8.68 -11.25 9.22
C LYS A 338 -9.33 -10.42 10.31
N LYS A 339 -8.55 -10.01 11.32
CA LYS A 339 -9.03 -9.17 12.43
C LYS A 339 -9.67 -7.87 11.92
N ILE A 340 -8.95 -7.11 11.07
CA ILE A 340 -9.45 -5.85 10.51
C ILE A 340 -10.75 -6.06 9.72
N ASN A 341 -10.84 -7.11 8.92
CA ASN A 341 -12.06 -7.42 8.17
C ASN A 341 -13.27 -7.65 9.09
N MET A 342 -13.14 -8.48 10.12
CA MET A 342 -14.24 -8.77 11.04
C MET A 342 -14.65 -7.51 11.82
N GLU A 343 -13.68 -6.80 12.40
CA GLU A 343 -13.92 -5.56 13.14
C GLU A 343 -14.60 -4.50 12.26
N LEU A 344 -14.18 -4.35 11.01
CA LEU A 344 -14.78 -3.40 10.08
C LEU A 344 -16.25 -3.74 9.79
N ALA A 345 -16.57 -5.02 9.54
CA ALA A 345 -17.95 -5.45 9.29
C ALA A 345 -18.87 -5.21 10.52
N GLU A 346 -18.36 -5.49 11.72
CA GLU A 346 -19.07 -5.21 12.97
C GLU A 346 -19.32 -3.70 13.15
N LEU A 347 -18.30 -2.87 12.94
CA LEU A 347 -18.42 -1.42 13.08
C LEU A 347 -19.36 -0.80 12.05
N LEU A 348 -19.35 -1.27 10.80
CA LEU A 348 -20.31 -0.82 9.78
C LEU A 348 -21.75 -1.08 10.25
N THR A 349 -22.01 -2.27 10.78
CA THR A 349 -23.33 -2.65 11.31
C THR A 349 -23.73 -1.78 12.50
N GLN A 350 -22.79 -1.53 13.43
CA GLN A 350 -23.01 -0.69 14.61
C GLN A 350 -23.31 0.77 14.25
N GLU A 351 -22.68 1.31 13.21
CA GLU A 351 -22.93 2.66 12.71
C GLU A 351 -24.12 2.74 11.74
N GLY A 352 -24.85 1.63 11.52
CA GLY A 352 -26.07 1.61 10.70
C GLY A 352 -25.83 1.56 9.18
N PHE A 353 -24.60 1.25 8.74
CA PHE A 353 -24.29 1.05 7.33
C PHE A 353 -24.59 -0.38 6.91
N SER A 354 -25.36 -0.54 5.84
CA SER A 354 -25.66 -1.86 5.25
C SER A 354 -24.49 -2.43 4.44
N ASN A 355 -23.60 -1.58 3.93
CA ASN A 355 -22.38 -1.96 3.24
C ASN A 355 -21.31 -0.86 3.36
N VAL A 356 -20.07 -1.21 3.01
CA VAL A 356 -18.92 -0.32 3.11
C VAL A 356 -19.05 0.94 2.25
N GLU A 357 -19.73 0.88 1.10
CA GLU A 357 -19.88 2.01 0.18
C GLU A 357 -20.67 3.16 0.81
N GLN A 358 -21.63 2.85 1.69
CA GLN A 358 -22.42 3.85 2.41
C GLN A 358 -21.57 4.68 3.40
N ALA A 359 -20.47 4.11 3.90
CA ALA A 359 -19.57 4.80 4.83
C ALA A 359 -18.54 5.68 4.12
N VAL A 360 -18.37 5.58 2.79
CA VAL A 360 -17.31 6.30 2.07
C VAL A 360 -17.53 7.81 2.14
N GLY A 361 -16.59 8.52 2.78
CA GLY A 361 -16.54 9.97 2.81
C GLY A 361 -17.61 10.65 3.66
N VAL A 362 -18.35 9.91 4.50
CA VAL A 362 -19.47 10.47 5.30
C VAL A 362 -19.06 11.60 6.25
N ASP A 363 -17.80 11.66 6.68
CA ASP A 363 -17.29 12.73 7.55
C ASP A 363 -16.89 13.99 6.76
N VAL A 364 -16.95 13.94 5.42
CA VAL A 364 -16.46 14.98 4.50
C VAL A 364 -17.56 15.45 3.53
N ARG A 365 -18.72 14.79 3.55
CA ARG A 365 -19.82 15.02 2.60
C ARG A 365 -20.44 16.39 2.75
#